data_AF-A0AAD3TT08-F1
#
_entry.id   AF-A0AAD3TT08-F1
#
_cell.length_a   1.000
_cell.length_b   1.000
_cell.length_c   1.000
_cell.angle_alpha   90.00
_cell.angle_beta   90.00
_cell.angle_gamma   90.00
#
_symmetry.space_group_name_H-M   'P 1'
#
loop_
_entity.id
_entity.type
_entity.pdbx_description
1 polymer ?
#
loop_
_entity_poly.entity_id
_entity_poly.type
_entity_poly.pdbx_seq_one_letter_code
_entity_poly.pdbx_strand_id
1 'polypeptide(L)'
;MRVSAPVNAGMPSGKTWSGWWGDMKGPKQKGIYVYSVSPFAQKPMKGALNGYLFWGVRRIAQQVPYFAPPFLIGYWVYSWGKDKYAYYNSKEGHHAMAMAEGGHH
;
A
#
# COMPACT_ATOMS: atom_id res chain seq x y z
N MET A 1 -31.69 10.50 34.31
CA MET A 1 -30.29 10.78 34.67
C MET A 1 -29.58 11.36 33.45
N ARG A 2 -29.01 12.58 33.52
CA ARG A 2 -28.13 13.08 32.45
C ARG A 2 -26.79 12.36 32.59
N VAL A 3 -26.27 11.80 31.51
CA VAL A 3 -24.91 11.23 31.52
C VAL A 3 -23.95 12.40 31.73
N SER A 4 -23.33 12.47 32.92
CA SER A 4 -22.26 13.42 33.19
C SER A 4 -21.07 13.05 32.33
N ALA A 5 -20.46 14.04 31.68
CA ALA A 5 -19.23 13.84 30.92
C ALA A 5 -18.16 13.17 31.82
N PRO A 6 -17.30 12.28 31.28
CA PRO A 6 -16.23 11.68 32.05
C PRO A 6 -15.34 12.79 32.64
N VAL A 7 -15.19 12.78 33.96
CA VAL A 7 -14.31 13.72 34.67
C VAL A 7 -12.88 13.27 34.44
N ASN A 8 -12.14 13.99 33.59
CA ASN A 8 -10.71 13.80 33.45
C ASN A 8 -10.03 14.47 34.66
N ALA A 9 -9.48 13.67 35.58
CA ALA A 9 -8.86 14.15 36.83
C ALA A 9 -7.48 14.85 36.64
N GLY A 10 -7.13 15.26 35.42
CA GLY A 10 -5.84 15.87 35.07
C GLY A 10 -5.94 17.35 34.69
N MET A 11 -4.77 17.97 34.45
CA MET A 11 -4.66 19.33 33.90
C MET A 11 -5.48 19.45 32.59
N PRO A 12 -6.20 20.56 32.35
CA PRO A 12 -6.96 20.74 31.11
C PRO A 12 -6.08 20.51 29.88
N SER A 13 -6.42 19.47 29.10
CA SER A 13 -5.77 19.17 27.84
C SER A 13 -6.45 19.92 26.68
N GLY A 14 -5.68 20.20 25.63
CA GLY A 14 -6.16 20.90 24.43
C GLY A 14 -7.27 20.14 23.70
N LYS A 15 -7.94 20.80 22.76
CA LYS A 15 -8.95 20.15 21.90
C LYS A 15 -8.26 19.13 20.97
N THR A 16 -8.79 17.92 20.93
CA THR A 16 -8.32 16.82 20.07
C THR A 16 -9.42 16.39 19.11
N TRP A 17 -9.02 15.76 17.99
CA TRP A 17 -9.93 15.18 17.00
C TRP A 17 -10.48 13.80 17.39
N SER A 18 -9.95 13.21 18.47
CA SER A 18 -10.40 11.94 19.03
C SER A 18 -10.51 12.04 20.55
N GLY A 19 -11.54 11.39 21.11
CA GLY A 19 -11.76 11.29 22.54
C GLY A 19 -11.68 9.85 23.04
N TRP A 20 -12.44 9.52 24.07
CA TRP A 20 -12.49 8.17 24.67
C TRP A 20 -13.84 7.48 24.43
N TRP A 21 -13.98 6.24 24.89
CA TRP A 21 -15.26 5.55 24.93
C TRP A 21 -16.34 6.42 25.59
N GLY A 22 -17.43 6.66 24.87
CA GLY A 22 -18.53 7.56 25.28
C GLY A 22 -18.43 9.00 24.76
N ASP A 23 -17.28 9.46 24.26
CA ASP A 23 -17.08 10.82 23.73
C ASP A 23 -16.02 10.83 22.60
N MET A 24 -16.22 9.98 21.58
CA MET A 24 -15.26 9.76 20.48
C MET A 24 -15.11 10.97 19.52
N LYS A 25 -15.79 12.09 19.80
CA LYS A 25 -15.81 13.32 18.96
C LYS A 25 -16.34 13.15 17.54
N GLY A 26 -16.96 12.00 17.24
CA GLY A 26 -17.70 11.78 15.99
C GLY A 26 -19.05 12.51 15.94
N PRO A 27 -19.71 12.52 14.76
CA PRO A 27 -21.05 13.07 14.63
C PRO A 27 -22.05 12.30 15.50
N LYS A 28 -23.14 12.97 15.91
CA LYS A 28 -24.23 12.32 16.64
C LYS A 28 -24.93 11.29 15.72
N GLN A 29 -25.01 10.04 16.17
CA GLN A 29 -25.65 8.95 15.43
C GLN A 29 -26.97 8.57 16.10
N LYS A 30 -28.05 8.44 15.34
CA LYS A 30 -29.36 7.99 15.80
C LYS A 30 -30.01 7.12 14.72
N GLY A 31 -30.62 6.00 15.11
CA GLY A 31 -31.35 5.10 14.19
C GLY A 31 -30.50 4.09 13.43
N ILE A 32 -29.22 3.92 13.80
CA ILE A 32 -28.35 2.89 13.23
C ILE A 32 -28.35 1.69 14.18
N TYR A 33 -28.77 0.53 13.69
CA TYR A 33 -28.75 -0.72 14.44
C TYR A 33 -27.72 -1.66 13.83
N VAL A 34 -26.83 -2.19 14.67
CA VAL A 34 -25.76 -3.11 14.25
C VAL A 34 -25.99 -4.46 14.91
N TYR A 35 -26.09 -5.50 14.10
CA TYR A 35 -26.26 -6.87 14.55
C TYR A 35 -24.98 -7.66 14.29
N SER A 36 -24.59 -8.50 15.24
CA SER A 36 -23.44 -9.39 15.11
C SER A 36 -23.78 -10.75 15.71
N VAL A 37 -23.12 -11.80 15.21
CA VAL A 37 -23.26 -13.17 15.73
C VAL A 37 -21.98 -13.52 16.48
N SER A 38 -22.11 -14.22 17.62
CA SER A 38 -20.96 -14.69 18.39
C SER A 38 -19.96 -15.47 17.51
N PRO A 39 -18.65 -15.19 17.60
CA PRO A 39 -17.64 -15.94 16.83
C PRO A 39 -17.68 -17.45 17.07
N PHE A 40 -18.06 -17.89 18.28
CA PHE A 40 -18.19 -19.31 18.64
C PHE A 40 -19.37 -20.02 17.98
N ALA A 41 -20.33 -19.26 17.44
CA ALA A 41 -21.45 -19.79 16.67
C ALA A 41 -21.20 -19.75 15.14
N GLN A 42 -20.05 -19.23 14.71
CA GLN A 42 -19.70 -19.11 13.29
C GLN A 42 -18.59 -20.10 12.90
N LYS A 43 -18.51 -20.42 11.61
CA LYS A 43 -17.37 -21.15 11.04
C LYS A 43 -16.30 -20.13 10.62
N PRO A 44 -15.13 -20.07 11.27
CA PRO A 44 -14.20 -18.94 11.15
C PRO A 44 -13.60 -18.74 9.75
N MET A 45 -13.44 -19.81 8.96
CA MET A 45 -12.84 -19.76 7.62
C MET A 45 -13.82 -20.13 6.50
N LYS A 46 -15.13 -20.09 6.77
CA LYS A 46 -16.13 -20.44 5.75
C LYS A 46 -16.02 -19.46 4.57
N GLY A 47 -15.64 -19.98 3.40
CA GLY A 47 -15.47 -19.19 2.18
C GLY A 47 -14.15 -18.44 2.08
N ALA A 48 -13.16 -18.71 2.95
CA ALA A 48 -11.86 -18.04 2.89
C ALA A 48 -11.14 -18.28 1.55
N LEU A 49 -11.12 -19.52 1.03
CA LEU A 49 -10.45 -19.86 -0.24
C LEU A 49 -11.17 -19.24 -1.44
N ASN A 50 -12.43 -19.61 -1.68
CA ASN A 50 -13.20 -19.09 -2.81
C ASN A 50 -13.35 -17.55 -2.73
N GLY A 51 -13.52 -17.00 -1.53
CA GLY A 51 -13.60 -15.57 -1.33
C GLY A 51 -12.28 -14.86 -1.63
N TYR A 52 -11.17 -15.35 -1.10
CA TYR A 52 -9.88 -14.68 -1.29
C TYR A 52 -9.37 -14.80 -2.72
N LEU A 53 -9.54 -15.95 -3.38
CA LEU A 53 -9.10 -16.14 -4.77
C LEU A 53 -9.81 -15.16 -5.73
N PHE A 54 -11.14 -15.18 -5.77
CA PHE A 54 -11.87 -14.35 -6.75
C PHE A 54 -11.85 -12.86 -6.38
N TRP A 55 -12.06 -12.51 -5.09
CA TRP A 55 -12.07 -11.11 -4.68
C TRP A 55 -10.67 -10.52 -4.53
N GLY A 56 -9.66 -11.33 -4.19
CA GLY A 56 -8.27 -10.91 -4.11
C GLY A 56 -7.71 -10.55 -5.49
N VAL A 57 -7.92 -11.40 -6.50
CA VAL A 57 -7.51 -11.09 -7.89
C VAL A 57 -8.20 -9.83 -8.38
N ARG A 58 -9.50 -9.67 -8.13
CA ARG A 58 -10.23 -8.45 -8.51
C ARG A 58 -9.64 -7.19 -7.88
N ARG A 59 -9.28 -7.24 -6.59
CA ARG A 59 -8.66 -6.11 -5.87
C ARG A 59 -7.27 -5.79 -6.42
N ILE A 60 -6.45 -6.80 -6.69
CA ILE A 60 -5.12 -6.60 -7.27
C ILE A 60 -5.23 -5.99 -8.66
N ALA A 61 -6.11 -6.52 -9.51
CA ALA A 61 -6.32 -6.02 -10.87
C ALA A 61 -6.70 -4.54 -10.91
N GLN A 62 -7.50 -4.06 -9.95
CA GLN A 62 -7.83 -2.62 -9.83
C GLN A 62 -6.63 -1.75 -9.45
N GLN A 63 -5.62 -2.31 -8.79
CA GLN A 63 -4.43 -1.59 -8.36
C GLN A 63 -3.26 -1.71 -9.35
N VAL A 64 -3.29 -2.70 -10.24
CA VAL A 64 -2.26 -2.94 -11.28
C VAL A 64 -1.86 -1.67 -12.02
N PRO A 65 -2.78 -0.78 -12.49
CA PRO A 65 -2.40 0.42 -13.21
C PRO A 65 -1.53 1.41 -12.41
N TYR A 66 -1.56 1.36 -11.08
CA TYR A 66 -0.82 2.29 -10.24
C TYR A 66 0.60 1.81 -9.92
N PHE A 67 0.81 0.49 -9.78
CA PHE A 67 2.12 -0.06 -9.44
C PHE A 67 2.84 -0.71 -10.62
N ALA A 68 2.13 -1.31 -11.57
CA ALA A 68 2.77 -2.02 -12.67
C ALA A 68 3.61 -1.09 -13.56
N PRO A 69 3.15 0.11 -13.95
CA PRO A 69 3.96 1.01 -14.77
C PRO A 69 5.33 1.36 -14.15
N PRO A 70 5.44 1.84 -12.89
CA PRO A 70 6.75 2.15 -12.33
C PRO A 70 7.65 0.90 -12.18
N PHE A 71 7.09 -0.28 -11.86
CA PHE A 71 7.89 -1.51 -11.82
C PHE A 71 8.39 -1.95 -13.19
N LEU A 72 7.54 -1.88 -14.22
CA LEU A 72 7.92 -2.23 -15.59
C LEU A 72 9.00 -1.29 -16.13
N ILE A 73 8.84 0.01 -15.92
CA ILE A 73 9.82 1.02 -16.33
C ILE A 73 11.14 0.81 -15.57
N GLY A 74 11.07 0.63 -14.24
CA GLY A 74 12.27 0.41 -13.42
C GLY A 74 13.04 -0.84 -13.84
N TYR A 75 12.33 -1.95 -14.09
CA TYR A 75 12.95 -3.19 -14.57
C TYR A 75 13.56 -3.01 -15.96
N TRP A 76 12.86 -2.33 -16.87
CA TRP A 76 13.35 -2.07 -18.23
C TRP A 76 14.62 -1.23 -18.24
N VAL A 77 14.66 -0.13 -17.48
CA VAL A 77 15.85 0.73 -17.34
C VAL A 77 17.01 -0.06 -16.74
N TYR A 78 16.73 -0.88 -15.71
CA TYR A 78 17.75 -1.73 -15.08
C TYR A 78 18.34 -2.74 -16.08
N SER A 79 17.50 -3.47 -16.83
CA SER A 79 17.99 -4.43 -17.83
C SER A 79 18.81 -3.76 -18.91
N TRP A 80 18.33 -2.62 -19.44
CA TRP A 80 19.04 -1.85 -20.45
C TRP A 80 20.41 -1.36 -19.95
N GLY A 81 20.44 -0.80 -18.74
CA GLY A 81 21.67 -0.28 -18.14
C GLY A 81 22.71 -1.38 -17.89
N LYS A 82 22.27 -2.55 -17.41
CA LYS A 82 23.12 -3.71 -17.19
C LYS A 82 23.74 -4.21 -18.50
N ASP A 83 22.94 -4.34 -19.56
CA ASP A 83 23.41 -4.84 -20.85
C ASP A 83 24.34 -3.83 -21.53
N LYS A 84 24.03 -2.53 -21.44
CA LYS A 84 24.91 -1.46 -21.92
C LYS A 84 26.22 -1.39 -21.16
N TYR A 85 26.19 -1.51 -19.84
CA TYR A 85 27.40 -1.56 -19.03
C TYR A 85 28.27 -2.77 -19.40
N ALA A 86 27.67 -3.95 -19.57
CA ALA A 86 28.40 -5.14 -20.02
C ALA A 86 29.02 -4.95 -21.42
N TYR A 87 28.28 -4.32 -22.35
CA TYR A 87 28.79 -4.00 -23.68
C TYR A 87 30.00 -3.05 -23.62
N TYR A 88 29.94 -1.95 -22.86
CA TYR A 88 31.04 -0.99 -22.79
C TYR A 88 32.31 -1.54 -22.12
N ASN A 89 32.17 -2.52 -21.22
CA ASN A 89 33.31 -3.23 -20.63
C ASN A 89 33.75 -4.46 -21.43
N SER A 90 33.13 -4.71 -22.60
CA SER A 90 33.56 -5.75 -23.53
C SER A 90 34.61 -5.22 -24.50
N LYS A 91 35.40 -6.11 -25.09
CA LYS A 91 36.41 -5.73 -26.11
C LYS A 91 35.77 -4.96 -27.27
N GLU A 92 34.64 -5.45 -27.77
CA GLU A 92 33.90 -4.81 -28.87
C GLU A 92 33.44 -3.40 -28.50
N GLY A 93 32.97 -3.20 -27.25
CA GLY A 93 32.58 -1.89 -26.75
C GLY A 93 33.76 -0.93 -26.65
N HIS A 94 34.92 -1.37 -26.16
CA HIS A 94 36.13 -0.55 -26.13
C HIS A 94 36.60 -0.16 -27.54
N HIS A 95 36.55 -1.07 -28.52
CA HIS A 95 36.87 -0.76 -29.90
C HIS A 95 35.87 0.23 -30.53
N ALA A 96 34.57 0.05 -30.28
CA ALA A 96 33.54 0.96 -30.76
C ALA A 96 33.65 2.37 -30.14
N MET A 97 34.01 2.46 -28.85
CA MET A 97 34.27 3.74 -28.18
C MET A 97 35.54 4.41 -28.72
N ALA A 98 36.63 3.66 -28.92
CA ALA A 98 37.86 4.17 -29.51
C ALA A 98 37.65 4.69 -30.96
N MET A 99 36.83 3.99 -31.76
CA MET A 99 36.43 4.46 -33.09
C MET A 99 35.53 5.71 -33.03
N ALA A 100 34.63 5.80 -32.04
CA ALA A 100 33.74 6.95 -31.86
C ALA A 100 34.46 8.21 -31.34
N GLU A 101 35.53 8.05 -30.56
CA GLU A 101 36.36 9.14 -30.05
C GLU A 101 37.39 9.67 -31.07
N GLY A 102 37.44 9.11 -32.29
CA GLY A 102 38.32 9.59 -33.36
C GLY A 102 39.76 9.11 -33.24
N GLY A 103 39.99 7.95 -32.62
CA GLY A 103 41.30 7.30 -32.55
C GLY A 103 41.77 6.78 -33.90
N HIS A 104 42.40 7.65 -34.69
CA HIS A 104 43.33 7.26 -35.75
C HIS A 104 44.57 6.60 -35.12
N HIS A 105 44.72 5.30 -35.33
CA HIS A 105 46.01 4.60 -35.37
C HIS A 105 46.04 3.70 -36.61
#